data_AF-A0A2V9XPZ0-F1
#
_entry.id   AF-A0A2V9XPZ0-F1
#
_cell.length_a   1.000
_cell.length_b   1.000
_cell.length_c   1.000
_cell.angle_alpha   90.00
_cell.angle_beta   90.00
_cell.angle_gamma   90.00
#
_symmetry.space_group_name_H-M   'P 1'
#
loop_
_entity.id
_entity.type
_entity.pdbx_description
1 polymer ?
#
loop_
_entity_poly.entity_id
_entity_poly.type
_entity_poly.pdbx_seq_one_letter_code
_entity_poly.pdbx_strand_id
1 'polypeptide(L)'
;MKIAIVGAGAVGGYVGVKLALAGERVTFLARGANLDAIRSRGVKLILSDGTELVASDVQATADYSAAGFQDIVILAVKAHQVDTVANDVPQLFGPETCVVTMQNGIPYWYFYKHGGPFEGHCVAAVDPTGVCLRQIPPAR
;
A
#
# COMPACT_ATOMS: atom_id res chain seq x y z
N MET A 1 9.79 -11.12 5.87
CA MET A 1 9.19 -10.73 4.58
C MET A 1 9.61 -9.32 4.21
N LYS A 2 9.54 -8.99 2.91
CA LYS A 2 9.64 -7.62 2.37
C LYS A 2 8.23 -7.06 2.18
N ILE A 3 7.95 -5.92 2.80
CA ILE A 3 6.62 -5.32 2.81
C ILE A 3 6.71 -3.88 2.33
N ALA A 4 5.99 -3.56 1.26
CA ALA A 4 5.83 -2.18 0.82
C ALA A 4 4.56 -1.55 1.40
N ILE A 5 4.69 -0.31 1.87
CA ILE A 5 3.57 0.54 2.28
C ILE A 5 3.36 1.61 1.22
N VAL A 6 2.32 1.46 0.40
CA VAL A 6 1.90 2.46 -0.58
C VAL A 6 0.92 3.41 0.09
N GLY A 7 1.43 4.57 0.51
CA GLY A 7 0.69 5.57 1.27
C GLY A 7 1.09 5.61 2.74
N ALA A 8 2.15 6.37 3.05
CA ALA A 8 2.64 6.63 4.41
C ALA A 8 1.79 7.68 5.17
N GLY A 9 0.46 7.53 5.13
CA GLY A 9 -0.50 8.31 5.92
C GLY A 9 -0.75 7.69 7.29
N ALA A 10 -1.87 8.01 7.94
CA ALA A 10 -2.18 7.50 9.28
C ALA A 10 -2.25 5.95 9.33
N VAL A 11 -3.02 5.33 8.42
CA VAL A 11 -3.19 3.85 8.39
C VAL A 11 -1.88 3.16 7.99
N GLY A 12 -1.28 3.58 6.85
CA GLY A 12 -0.05 2.97 6.37
C GLY A 12 1.14 3.19 7.33
N GLY A 13 1.24 4.37 7.94
CA GLY A 13 2.24 4.66 8.96
C GLY A 13 2.06 3.80 10.22
N TYR A 14 0.83 3.66 10.71
CA TYR A 14 0.54 2.80 11.86
C TYR A 14 0.97 1.36 11.62
N VAL A 15 0.49 0.77 10.52
CA VAL A 15 0.76 -0.64 10.20
C VAL A 15 2.23 -0.84 9.85
N GLY A 16 2.82 0.06 9.08
CA GLY A 16 4.24 0.01 8.71
C GLY A 16 5.17 0.08 9.93
N VAL A 17 4.88 0.94 10.91
CA VAL A 17 5.66 0.98 12.17
C VAL A 17 5.54 -0.33 12.94
N LYS A 18 4.31 -0.84 13.09
CA LYS A 18 4.07 -2.10 13.82
C LYS A 18 4.76 -3.29 13.15
N LEU A 19 4.72 -3.39 11.82
CA LEU A 19 5.39 -4.44 11.07
C LEU A 19 6.92 -4.33 11.15
N ALA A 20 7.46 -3.11 11.01
CA ALA A 20 8.90 -2.88 11.14
C ALA A 20 9.40 -3.28 12.54
N LEU A 21 8.67 -2.91 13.60
CA LEU A 21 9.02 -3.29 14.97
C LEU A 21 8.81 -4.78 15.27
N ALA A 22 8.03 -5.49 14.45
CA ALA A 22 7.92 -6.95 14.50
C ALA A 22 9.08 -7.66 13.76
N GLY A 23 10.03 -6.92 13.18
CA GLY A 23 11.20 -7.46 12.49
C GLY A 23 11.04 -7.62 10.98
N GLU A 24 9.96 -7.12 10.39
CA GLU A 24 9.74 -7.18 8.94
C GLU A 24 10.52 -6.09 8.19
N ARG A 25 10.92 -6.38 6.94
CA ARG A 25 11.63 -5.40 6.10
C ARG A 25 10.63 -4.47 5.42
N VAL A 26 10.40 -3.32 6.02
CA VAL A 26 9.39 -2.37 5.56
C VAL A 26 9.99 -1.28 4.67
N THR A 27 9.37 -1.07 3.50
CA THR A 27 9.68 0.03 2.58
C THR A 27 8.46 0.93 2.42
N PHE A 28 8.59 2.22 2.74
CA PHE A 28 7.55 3.21 2.52
C PHE A 28 7.68 3.86 1.14
N LEU A 29 6.62 3.79 0.33
CA LEU A 29 6.51 4.56 -0.89
C LEU A 29 5.98 5.95 -0.53
N ALA A 30 6.88 6.93 -0.52
CA ALA A 30 6.63 8.30 -0.07
C ALA A 30 7.33 9.31 -0.97
N ARG A 31 6.87 10.57 -0.94
CA ARG A 31 7.41 11.66 -1.76
C ARG A 31 7.55 12.96 -0.96
N GLY A 32 8.39 13.86 -1.45
CA GLY A 32 8.61 15.20 -0.88
C GLY A 32 9.01 15.14 0.60
N ALA A 33 8.51 16.08 1.40
CA ALA A 33 8.91 16.24 2.80
C ALA A 33 8.70 14.96 3.66
N ASN A 34 7.69 14.14 3.36
CA ASN A 34 7.49 12.88 4.07
C ASN A 34 8.60 11.88 3.77
N LEU A 35 9.05 11.76 2.51
CA LEU A 35 10.18 10.89 2.16
C LEU A 35 11.44 11.30 2.92
N ASP A 36 11.74 12.59 2.93
CA ASP A 36 12.93 13.13 3.60
C ASP A 36 12.86 12.91 5.11
N ALA A 37 11.67 13.09 5.71
CA ALA A 37 11.44 12.83 7.13
C ALA A 37 11.65 11.35 7.48
N ILE A 38 11.12 10.42 6.67
CA ILE A 38 11.27 8.98 6.94
C ILE A 38 12.73 8.55 6.79
N ARG A 39 13.44 9.02 5.77
CA ARG A 39 14.86 8.69 5.58
C ARG A 39 15.75 9.22 6.70
N SER A 40 15.44 10.40 7.23
CA SER A 40 16.26 11.03 8.27
C SER A 40 15.96 10.55 9.69
N ARG A 41 14.71 10.19 9.98
CA ARG A 41 14.24 9.93 11.36
C ARG A 41 13.46 8.63 11.54
N GLY A 42 13.24 7.87 10.48
CA GLY A 42 12.31 6.75 10.47
C GLY A 42 10.86 7.20 10.59
N VAL A 43 9.99 6.29 11.02
CA VAL A 43 8.57 6.58 11.26
C VAL A 43 8.27 6.48 12.75
N LYS A 44 7.65 7.53 13.28
CA LYS A 44 7.16 7.57 14.66
C LYS A 44 5.64 7.36 14.67
N LEU A 45 5.20 6.41 15.47
CA LEU A 45 3.80 6.20 15.83
C LEU A 45 3.58 6.63 17.27
N ILE A 46 2.63 7.54 17.49
CA ILE A 46 2.20 7.97 18.82
C ILE A 46 0.83 7.34 19.07
N LEU A 47 0.72 6.52 20.11
CA LEU A 47 -0.52 5.85 20.49
C LEU A 47 -1.42 6.79 21.31
N SER A 48 -2.69 6.40 21.47
CA SER A 48 -3.68 7.20 22.19
C SER A 48 -3.34 7.44 23.67
N ASP A 49 -2.55 6.56 24.27
CA ASP A 49 -2.05 6.68 25.65
C ASP A 49 -0.76 7.51 25.76
N GLY A 50 -0.26 8.06 24.65
CA GLY A 50 0.99 8.83 24.57
C GLY A 50 2.24 7.98 24.35
N THR A 51 2.13 6.65 24.28
CA THR A 51 3.26 5.77 23.99
C THR A 51 3.83 6.09 22.61
N GLU A 52 5.14 6.36 22.54
CA GLU A 52 5.86 6.55 21.29
C GLU A 52 6.56 5.27 20.85
N LEU A 53 6.31 4.86 19.60
CA LEU A 53 6.97 3.74 18.94
C LEU A 53 7.71 4.29 17.72
N VAL A 54 9.02 4.06 17.63
CA VAL A 54 9.85 4.58 16.54
C VAL A 54 10.45 3.42 15.76
N ALA A 55 10.06 3.30 14.49
CA ALA A 55 10.69 2.41 13.53
C ALA A 55 11.79 3.18 12.79
N SER A 56 13.04 3.08 13.28
CA SER A 56 14.20 3.77 12.71
C SER A 56 14.85 2.99 11.55
N ASP A 57 14.76 1.66 11.55
CA ASP A 57 15.32 0.80 10.50
C ASP A 57 14.27 0.47 9.42
N VAL A 58 13.87 1.49 8.66
CA VAL A 58 12.91 1.35 7.56
C VAL A 58 13.46 1.99 6.30
N GLN A 59 13.08 1.46 5.15
CA GLN A 59 13.42 2.05 3.86
C GLN A 59 12.33 3.02 3.41
N ALA A 60 12.70 4.02 2.63
CA ALA A 60 11.73 4.88 1.96
C ALA A 60 12.24 5.37 0.61
N THR A 61 11.35 5.39 -0.37
CA THR A 61 11.64 5.83 -1.74
C THR A 61 10.37 6.36 -2.43
N ALA A 62 10.56 7.23 -3.42
CA ALA A 62 9.49 7.61 -4.35
C ALA A 62 9.47 6.72 -5.61
N ASP A 63 10.55 5.96 -5.84
CA ASP A 63 10.74 5.10 -7.00
C ASP A 63 10.38 3.65 -6.64
N TYR A 64 9.32 3.14 -7.27
CA TYR A 64 8.80 1.80 -7.05
C TYR A 64 9.76 0.73 -7.57
N SER A 65 10.47 0.99 -8.67
CA SER A 65 11.46 0.07 -9.22
C SER A 65 12.65 -0.10 -8.26
N ALA A 66 13.08 0.99 -7.62
CA ALA A 66 14.18 0.96 -6.65
C ALA A 66 13.82 0.21 -5.36
N ALA A 67 12.54 0.16 -4.98
CA ALA A 67 12.08 -0.68 -3.85
C ALA A 67 12.19 -2.18 -4.18
N GLY A 68 12.09 -2.54 -5.46
CA GLY A 68 12.12 -3.91 -5.95
C GLY A 68 10.91 -4.74 -5.53
N PHE A 69 10.95 -6.04 -5.82
CA PHE A 69 9.84 -6.95 -5.53
C PHE A 69 9.60 -7.14 -4.02
N GLN A 70 8.32 -7.21 -3.67
CA GLN A 70 7.83 -7.30 -2.30
C GLN A 70 7.02 -8.58 -2.11
N ASP A 71 7.06 -9.15 -0.92
CA ASP A 71 6.19 -10.29 -0.60
C ASP A 71 4.75 -9.78 -0.38
N ILE A 72 4.61 -8.60 0.24
CA ILE A 72 3.31 -7.95 0.50
C ILE A 72 3.37 -6.48 0.06
N VAL A 73 2.33 -6.03 -0.65
CA VAL A 73 2.09 -4.62 -0.95
C VAL A 73 0.83 -4.16 -0.25
N ILE A 74 0.97 -3.27 0.73
CA ILE A 74 -0.15 -2.67 1.45
C ILE A 74 -0.56 -1.37 0.74
N LEU A 75 -1.76 -1.34 0.17
CA LEU A 75 -2.37 -0.16 -0.43
C LEU A 75 -3.16 0.62 0.63
N ALA A 76 -2.55 1.68 1.15
CA ALA A 76 -3.10 2.54 2.22
C ALA A 76 -3.36 3.99 1.76
N VAL A 77 -3.33 4.26 0.45
CA VAL A 77 -3.80 5.52 -0.13
C VAL A 77 -5.33 5.61 -0.07
N LYS A 78 -5.92 6.80 -0.24
CA LYS A 78 -7.38 6.92 -0.35
C LYS A 78 -7.89 6.26 -1.63
N ALA A 79 -9.12 5.77 -1.65
CA ALA A 79 -9.70 5.04 -2.79
C ALA A 79 -9.55 5.79 -4.13
N HIS A 80 -9.87 7.09 -4.17
CA HIS A 80 -9.74 7.94 -5.35
C HIS A 80 -8.29 8.23 -5.78
N GLN A 81 -7.29 7.77 -5.01
CA GLN A 81 -5.87 7.93 -5.32
C GLN A 81 -5.24 6.65 -5.85
N VAL A 82 -5.94 5.51 -5.84
CA VAL A 82 -5.39 4.23 -6.35
C VAL A 82 -5.05 4.35 -7.82
N ASP A 83 -5.92 4.96 -8.62
CA ASP A 83 -5.70 5.22 -10.04
C ASP A 83 -4.36 5.93 -10.29
N THR A 84 -3.99 6.88 -9.42
CA THR A 84 -2.74 7.65 -9.54
C THR A 84 -1.46 6.85 -9.28
N VAL A 85 -1.56 5.68 -8.64
CA VAL A 85 -0.42 4.77 -8.38
C VAL A 85 -0.54 3.46 -9.13
N ALA A 86 -1.63 3.25 -9.87
CA ALA A 86 -1.96 1.96 -10.48
C ALA A 86 -0.91 1.49 -11.48
N ASN A 87 -0.24 2.40 -12.19
CA ASN A 87 0.82 2.05 -13.13
C ASN A 87 2.18 1.77 -12.46
N ASP A 88 2.38 2.23 -11.22
CA ASP A 88 3.65 2.08 -10.51
C ASP A 88 3.68 0.86 -9.60
N VAL A 89 2.55 0.57 -8.93
CA VAL A 89 2.39 -0.57 -8.02
C VAL A 89 2.85 -1.91 -8.62
N PRO A 90 2.59 -2.25 -9.90
CA PRO A 90 3.03 -3.51 -10.49
C PRO A 90 4.55 -3.70 -10.49
N GLN A 91 5.34 -2.63 -10.40
CA GLN A 91 6.80 -2.73 -10.32
C GLN A 91 7.27 -3.39 -9.02
N LEU A 92 6.39 -3.49 -8.02
CA LEU A 92 6.64 -4.17 -6.75
C LEU A 92 6.28 -5.67 -6.79
N PHE A 93 5.69 -6.16 -7.89
CA PHE A 93 5.16 -7.52 -7.98
C PHE A 93 6.23 -8.53 -8.40
N GLY A 94 6.55 -9.44 -7.49
CA GLY A 94 7.09 -10.75 -7.81
C GLY A 94 6.00 -11.79 -8.12
N PRO A 95 6.39 -13.06 -8.30
CA PRO A 95 5.46 -14.15 -8.62
C PRO A 95 4.39 -14.39 -7.54
N GLU A 96 4.78 -14.27 -6.26
CA GLU A 96 3.94 -14.60 -5.09
C GLU A 96 3.49 -13.34 -4.32
N THR A 97 3.62 -12.14 -4.90
CA THR A 97 3.29 -10.91 -4.20
C THR A 97 1.79 -10.81 -3.91
N CYS A 98 1.46 -10.62 -2.64
CA CYS A 98 0.10 -10.38 -2.19
C CYS A 98 -0.22 -8.89 -2.04
N VAL A 99 -1.36 -8.45 -2.55
CA VAL A 99 -1.82 -7.05 -2.40
C VAL A 99 -2.89 -6.97 -1.33
N VAL A 100 -2.64 -6.18 -0.29
CA VAL A 100 -3.58 -5.96 0.82
C VAL A 100 -4.10 -4.52 0.76
N THR A 101 -5.39 -4.35 0.49
CA THR A 101 -6.02 -3.02 0.50
C THR A 101 -6.47 -2.65 1.91
N MET A 102 -6.06 -1.49 2.40
CA MET A 102 -6.49 -0.94 3.70
C MET A 102 -7.29 0.35 3.50
N GLN A 103 -8.33 0.24 2.68
CA GLN A 103 -9.16 1.35 2.25
C GLN A 103 -10.59 1.11 2.71
N ASN A 104 -11.26 2.17 3.18
CA ASN A 104 -12.67 2.09 3.51
C ASN A 104 -13.52 2.21 2.23
N GLY A 105 -14.63 1.48 2.17
CA GLY A 105 -15.62 1.54 1.09
C GLY A 105 -15.61 0.31 0.17
N ILE A 106 -16.31 0.42 -0.95
CA ILE A 106 -16.39 -0.64 -1.97
C ILE A 106 -15.11 -0.57 -2.84
N PRO A 107 -14.31 -1.64 -2.93
CA PRO A 107 -13.12 -1.68 -3.77
C PRO A 107 -13.49 -1.84 -5.25
N TYR A 108 -12.57 -1.47 -6.14
CA TYR A 108 -12.75 -1.65 -7.60
C TYR A 108 -12.94 -3.11 -8.01
N TRP A 109 -12.41 -4.05 -7.22
CA TRP A 109 -12.50 -5.49 -7.44
C TRP A 109 -13.68 -6.16 -6.73
N TYR A 110 -14.62 -5.41 -6.15
CA TYR A 110 -15.68 -5.94 -5.27
C TYR A 110 -16.42 -7.18 -5.82
N PHE A 111 -16.64 -7.24 -7.13
CA PHE A 111 -17.35 -8.36 -7.75
C PHE A 111 -16.45 -9.53 -8.20
N TYR A 112 -15.17 -9.52 -7.87
CA TYR A 112 -14.26 -10.63 -8.15
C TYR A 112 -14.65 -11.87 -7.34
N LYS A 113 -14.93 -12.99 -8.03
CA LYS A 113 -15.44 -14.24 -7.44
C LYS A 113 -16.68 -14.04 -6.55
N HIS A 114 -17.44 -12.97 -6.78
CA HIS A 114 -18.66 -12.66 -6.02
C HIS A 114 -19.81 -13.63 -6.36
N GLY A 115 -19.82 -14.19 -7.57
CA GLY A 115 -20.94 -14.98 -8.10
C GLY A 115 -22.14 -14.12 -8.53
N GLY A 116 -23.06 -14.74 -9.26
CA GLY A 116 -24.31 -14.11 -9.70
C GLY A 116 -24.12 -13.14 -10.88
N PRO A 117 -25.14 -12.30 -11.18
CA PRO A 117 -25.17 -11.51 -12.42
C PRO A 117 -24.08 -10.42 -12.50
N PHE A 118 -23.51 -10.03 -11.36
CA PHE A 118 -22.48 -8.99 -11.30
C PHE A 118 -21.06 -9.57 -11.22
N GLU A 119 -20.85 -10.88 -11.29
CA GLU A 119 -19.51 -11.47 -11.22
C GLU A 119 -18.53 -10.82 -12.21
N GLY A 120 -17.34 -10.47 -11.73
CA GLY A 120 -16.28 -9.84 -12.52
C GLY A 120 -16.54 -8.39 -12.94
N HIS A 121 -17.66 -7.78 -12.53
CA HIS A 121 -17.93 -6.39 -12.89
C HIS A 121 -16.97 -5.42 -12.19
N CYS A 122 -16.44 -4.46 -12.96
CA CYS A 122 -15.68 -3.35 -12.42
C CYS A 122 -16.62 -2.27 -11.87
N VAL A 123 -16.31 -1.75 -10.69
CA VAL A 123 -17.05 -0.66 -10.08
C VAL A 123 -16.54 0.69 -10.63
N ALA A 124 -17.16 1.17 -11.71
CA ALA A 124 -16.73 2.39 -12.41
C ALA A 124 -16.64 3.65 -11.53
N ALA A 125 -17.43 3.73 -10.45
CA ALA A 125 -17.38 4.86 -9.52
C ALA A 125 -16.04 4.97 -8.76
N VAL A 126 -15.29 3.86 -8.63
CA VAL A 126 -14.00 3.82 -7.92
C VAL A 126 -12.82 3.44 -8.83
N ASP A 127 -13.09 2.95 -10.05
CA ASP A 127 -12.10 2.74 -11.11
C ASP A 127 -12.66 3.15 -12.48
N PRO A 128 -12.81 4.47 -12.75
CA PRO A 128 -13.51 4.96 -13.95
C PRO A 128 -12.83 4.57 -15.26
N THR A 129 -11.51 4.39 -15.23
CA THR A 129 -10.69 4.04 -16.41
C THR A 129 -10.44 2.53 -16.51
N GLY A 130 -10.85 1.75 -15.50
CA GLY A 130 -10.52 0.33 -15.36
C GLY A 130 -9.03 0.06 -15.11
N VAL A 131 -8.20 1.09 -14.89
CA VAL A 131 -6.75 0.93 -14.78
C VAL A 131 -6.37 0.19 -13.51
N CYS A 132 -7.10 0.39 -12.42
CA CYS A 132 -6.82 -0.26 -11.14
C CYS A 132 -6.99 -1.77 -11.30
N LEU A 133 -8.11 -2.22 -11.87
CA LEU A 133 -8.38 -3.64 -12.08
C LEU A 133 -7.38 -4.30 -13.05
N ARG A 134 -6.95 -3.59 -14.10
CA ARG A 134 -5.98 -4.12 -15.07
C ARG A 134 -4.58 -4.26 -14.49
N GLN A 135 -4.12 -3.24 -13.76
CA GLN A 135 -2.75 -3.20 -13.26
C GLN A 135 -2.59 -3.94 -11.93
N ILE A 136 -3.62 -3.91 -11.08
CA ILE A 136 -3.64 -4.51 -9.75
C ILE A 136 -4.80 -5.53 -9.71
N PRO A 137 -4.66 -6.68 -10.39
CA PRO A 137 -5.74 -7.66 -10.43
C PRO A 137 -5.93 -8.28 -9.04
N PRO A 138 -7.17 -8.58 -8.62
CA PRO A 138 -7.49 -9.13 -7.30
C PRO A 138 -7.02 -10.57 -7.06
N ALA A 139 -6.40 -11.19 -8.06
CA ALA A 139 -5.71 -12.47 -7.91
C ALA A 139 -4.29 -12.32 -7.31
N ARG A 140 -3.82 -11.08 -7.13
CA ARG A 140 -2.60 -10.77 -6.38
C ARG A 140 -2.85 -10.89 -4.89
#